data_AF-A0A3D2U5H9-F1
#
_entry.id   AF-A0A3D2U5H9-F1
#
_cell.length_a   1.000
_cell.length_b   1.000
_cell.length_c   1.000
_cell.angle_alpha   90.00
_cell.angle_beta   90.00
_cell.angle_gamma   90.00
#
_symmetry.space_group_name_H-M   'P 1'
#
loop_
_entity.id
_entity.type
_entity.pdbx_description
1 polymer ?
#
loop_
_entity_poly.entity_id
_entity_poly.type
_entity_poly.pdbx_seq_one_letter_code
_entity_poly.pdbx_strand_id
1 'polypeptide(L)'
;MDKPCYRQAAEAAARDIWKTIRDDDGRVGHSTKDGQPRFPAFLDDVTCLLDGLCELARDETGDEFSGWAIQLAELLLSRFGDPTADPPNIPGGFFFTADDSEKLIARYKHTSDNATPSGNGMAATALLKLARLTGEERWSAAAIDCLELMSSQMTREPLASGQALLSLDDWLDPADPPTP
;
A
#
# COMPACT_ATOMS: atom_id res chain seq x y z
N MET A 1 9.12 -16.46 -7.53
CA MET A 1 8.34 -16.74 -8.76
C MET A 1 9.15 -17.66 -9.67
N ASP A 2 8.79 -18.95 -9.79
CA ASP A 2 9.68 -19.97 -10.39
C ASP A 2 9.69 -20.04 -11.92
N LYS A 3 8.88 -19.23 -12.62
CA LYS A 3 8.89 -19.15 -14.10
C LYS A 3 9.42 -17.78 -14.57
N PRO A 4 10.58 -17.73 -15.26
CA PRO A 4 11.19 -16.48 -15.70
C PRO A 4 10.29 -15.57 -16.57
N CYS A 5 9.39 -16.16 -17.36
CA CYS A 5 8.47 -15.39 -18.20
C CYS A 5 7.43 -14.58 -17.41
N TYR A 6 7.00 -15.04 -16.23
CA TYR A 6 6.07 -14.29 -15.39
C TYR A 6 6.76 -13.11 -14.71
N ARG A 7 8.01 -13.28 -14.27
CA ARG A 7 8.82 -12.18 -13.74
C ARG A 7 9.03 -11.10 -14.79
N GLN A 8 9.48 -11.46 -15.99
CA GLN A 8 9.68 -10.50 -17.08
C GLN A 8 8.40 -9.73 -17.45
N ALA A 9 7.25 -10.42 -17.48
CA ALA A 9 5.97 -9.78 -17.73
C ALA A 9 5.58 -8.81 -16.61
N ALA A 10 5.78 -9.18 -15.35
CA ALA A 10 5.49 -8.33 -14.19
C ALA A 10 6.40 -7.09 -14.14
N GLU A 11 7.70 -7.26 -14.41
CA GLU A 11 8.65 -6.15 -14.51
C GLU A 11 8.27 -5.19 -15.64
N ALA A 12 7.93 -5.72 -16.82
CA ALA A 12 7.48 -4.91 -17.95
C ALA A 12 6.20 -4.13 -17.63
N ALA A 13 5.22 -4.78 -16.99
CA ALA A 13 3.99 -4.13 -16.54
C ALA A 13 4.26 -3.05 -15.50
N ALA A 14 5.07 -3.32 -14.48
CA ALA A 14 5.43 -2.35 -13.46
C ALA A 14 6.13 -1.11 -14.05
N ARG A 15 7.05 -1.30 -15.00
CA ARG A 15 7.72 -0.19 -15.71
C ARG A 15 6.73 0.66 -16.51
N ASP A 16 5.80 0.03 -17.23
CA ASP A 16 4.80 0.73 -18.04
C ASP A 16 3.81 1.50 -17.16
N ILE A 17 3.30 0.85 -16.11
CA ILE A 17 2.45 1.46 -15.08
C ILE A 17 3.17 2.66 -14.45
N TRP A 18 4.38 2.45 -13.91
CA TRP A 18 5.14 3.51 -13.24
C TRP A 18 5.36 4.74 -14.13
N LYS A 19 5.61 4.53 -15.42
CA LYS A 19 5.81 5.59 -16.40
C LYS A 19 4.51 6.34 -16.73
N THR A 20 3.37 5.66 -16.75
CA THR A 20 2.12 6.20 -17.32
C THR A 20 1.13 6.70 -16.27
N ILE A 21 1.19 6.20 -15.04
CA ILE A 21 0.28 6.62 -13.96
C ILE A 21 0.70 7.93 -13.29
N ARG A 22 1.90 8.44 -13.58
CA ARG A 22 2.47 9.61 -12.89
C ARG A 22 2.37 10.86 -13.74
N ASP A 23 2.00 11.98 -13.12
CA ASP A 23 2.14 13.30 -13.72
C ASP A 23 3.49 13.95 -13.35
N ASP A 24 3.78 15.12 -13.92
CA ASP A 24 5.01 15.88 -13.68
C ASP A 24 5.15 16.36 -12.22
N ASP A 25 4.03 16.46 -11.48
CA ASP A 25 3.98 16.81 -10.05
C ASP A 25 4.15 15.58 -9.14
N GLY A 26 4.27 14.39 -9.73
CA GLY A 26 4.41 13.12 -9.02
C GLY A 26 3.10 12.53 -8.47
N ARG A 27 1.94 13.07 -8.86
CA ARG A 27 0.64 12.48 -8.52
C ARG A 27 0.43 11.17 -9.28
N VAL A 28 -0.33 10.27 -8.68
CA VAL A 28 -0.69 8.99 -9.28
C VAL A 28 -2.15 9.03 -9.73
N GLY A 29 -2.41 8.52 -10.93
CA GLY A 29 -3.73 8.40 -11.51
C GLY A 29 -4.35 7.01 -11.36
N HIS A 30 -5.68 6.96 -11.23
CA HIS A 30 -6.45 5.71 -11.19
C HIS A 30 -6.40 4.95 -12.54
N SER A 31 -6.31 5.69 -13.64
CA SER A 31 -6.27 5.12 -14.98
C SER A 31 -5.32 5.90 -15.87
N THR A 32 -4.98 5.35 -17.04
CA THR A 32 -4.13 6.03 -18.02
C THR A 32 -4.83 6.09 -19.37
N LYS A 33 -4.66 7.20 -20.07
CA LYS A 33 -5.17 7.39 -21.43
C LYS A 33 -4.20 8.26 -22.22
N ASP A 34 -3.84 7.80 -23.41
CA ASP A 34 -2.90 8.48 -24.31
C ASP A 34 -1.53 8.74 -23.63
N GLY A 35 -1.09 7.79 -22.79
CA GLY A 35 0.17 7.88 -22.04
C GLY A 35 0.15 8.88 -20.89
N GLN A 36 -1.03 9.35 -20.47
CA GLN A 36 -1.21 10.33 -19.41
C GLN A 36 -2.14 9.80 -18.31
N PRO A 37 -1.89 10.11 -17.04
CA PRO A 37 -2.78 9.73 -15.95
C PRO A 37 -4.13 10.42 -16.05
N ARG A 38 -5.17 9.73 -15.61
CA ARG A 38 -6.57 10.16 -15.59
C ARG A 38 -7.18 9.81 -14.25
N PHE A 39 -7.81 10.83 -13.66
CA PHE A 39 -8.43 10.82 -12.33
C PHE A 39 -7.41 10.59 -11.20
N PRO A 40 -7.57 11.21 -10.03
CA PRO A 40 -6.72 10.89 -8.88
C PRO A 40 -6.83 9.41 -8.50
N ALA A 41 -5.71 8.80 -8.12
CA ALA A 41 -5.71 7.44 -7.60
C ALA A 41 -6.47 7.34 -6.27
N PHE A 42 -7.07 6.17 -6.07
CA PHE A 42 -7.62 5.76 -4.78
C PHE A 42 -6.57 5.01 -3.98
N LEU A 43 -6.84 4.84 -2.69
CA LEU A 43 -5.98 4.10 -1.77
C LEU A 43 -5.63 2.71 -2.33
N ASP A 44 -6.64 2.00 -2.83
CA ASP A 44 -6.51 0.65 -3.34
C ASP A 44 -5.51 0.57 -4.52
N ASP A 45 -5.51 1.57 -5.41
CA ASP A 45 -4.58 1.65 -6.55
C ASP A 45 -3.13 1.75 -6.05
N VAL A 46 -2.91 2.63 -5.08
CA VAL A 46 -1.60 2.92 -4.49
C VAL A 46 -1.08 1.72 -3.72
N THR A 47 -1.92 1.11 -2.87
CA THR A 47 -1.49 0.02 -1.98
C THR A 47 -1.28 -1.28 -2.73
N CYS A 48 -2.11 -1.59 -3.74
CA CYS A 48 -1.90 -2.78 -4.58
C CYS A 48 -0.63 -2.65 -5.43
N LEU A 49 -0.35 -1.46 -5.98
CA LEU A 49 0.89 -1.24 -6.71
C LEU A 49 2.10 -1.29 -5.78
N LEU A 50 2.02 -0.70 -4.58
CA LEU A 50 3.09 -0.76 -3.58
C LEU A 50 3.44 -2.20 -3.22
N ASP A 51 2.43 -3.04 -3.00
CA ASP A 51 2.61 -4.47 -2.72
C ASP A 51 3.35 -5.19 -3.86
N GLY A 52 2.91 -4.96 -5.11
CA GLY A 52 3.55 -5.54 -6.29
C GLY A 52 5.00 -5.06 -6.50
N LEU A 53 5.29 -3.79 -6.22
CA LEU A 53 6.65 -3.26 -6.27
C LEU A 53 7.54 -3.90 -5.19
N CYS A 54 7.02 -4.10 -3.98
CA CYS A 54 7.74 -4.81 -2.93
C CYS A 54 8.08 -6.25 -3.34
N GLU A 55 7.15 -6.96 -3.99
CA GLU A 55 7.42 -8.31 -4.50
C GLU A 55 8.51 -8.35 -5.59
N LEU A 56 8.52 -7.37 -6.49
CA LEU A 56 9.56 -7.28 -7.53
C LEU A 56 10.94 -6.93 -6.97
N ALA A 57 10.98 -6.18 -5.86
CA ALA A 57 12.18 -5.69 -5.20
C ALA A 57 12.95 -6.76 -4.39
N ARG A 58 12.41 -7.98 -4.21
CA ARG A 58 13.01 -9.03 -3.35
C ARG A 58 14.30 -9.67 -3.91
N ASP A 59 14.58 -9.52 -5.19
CA ASP A 59 15.74 -10.15 -5.85
C ASP A 59 16.87 -9.13 -6.12
N GLU A 60 18.10 -9.60 -6.39
CA GLU A 60 19.31 -8.78 -6.58
C GLU A 60 19.21 -7.71 -7.69
N THR A 61 18.24 -7.82 -8.60
CA THR A 61 17.97 -6.83 -9.66
C THR A 61 16.88 -5.82 -9.28
N GLY A 62 16.46 -5.82 -8.01
CA GLY A 62 15.27 -5.14 -7.51
C GLY A 62 15.45 -3.68 -7.12
N ASP A 63 16.66 -3.12 -7.20
CA ASP A 63 16.99 -1.78 -6.70
C ASP A 63 16.04 -0.67 -7.20
N GLU A 64 15.65 -0.73 -8.48
CA GLU A 64 14.72 0.26 -9.04
C GLU A 64 13.31 0.14 -8.44
N PHE A 65 12.82 -1.09 -8.24
CA PHE A 65 11.49 -1.35 -7.71
C PHE A 65 11.43 -1.00 -6.22
N SER A 66 12.52 -1.23 -5.48
CA SER A 66 12.66 -0.75 -4.11
C SER A 66 12.58 0.78 -4.04
N GLY A 67 13.33 1.47 -4.90
CA GLY A 67 13.26 2.93 -4.99
C GLY A 67 11.88 3.48 -5.37
N TRP A 68 11.12 2.74 -6.19
CA TRP A 68 9.73 3.09 -6.54
C TRP A 68 8.74 2.78 -5.41
N ALA A 69 8.92 1.66 -4.72
CA ALA A 69 8.12 1.31 -3.54
C ALA A 69 8.25 2.38 -2.44
N ILE A 70 9.48 2.83 -2.15
CA ILE A 70 9.73 3.92 -1.20
C ILE A 70 9.01 5.19 -1.65
N GLN A 71 9.16 5.62 -2.91
CA GLN A 71 8.47 6.81 -3.43
C GLN A 71 6.94 6.71 -3.28
N LEU A 72 6.38 5.54 -3.56
CA LEU A 72 4.94 5.32 -3.49
C LEU A 72 4.43 5.26 -2.03
N ALA A 73 5.23 4.71 -1.11
CA ALA A 73 4.93 4.72 0.31
C ALA A 73 5.00 6.14 0.92
N GLU A 74 5.96 6.98 0.50
CA GLU A 74 5.99 8.39 0.89
C GLU A 74 4.74 9.15 0.39
N LEU A 75 4.30 8.86 -0.84
CA LEU A 75 3.05 9.41 -1.37
C LEU A 75 1.84 8.92 -0.56
N LEU A 76 1.81 7.64 -0.19
CA LEU A 76 0.77 7.05 0.66
C LEU A 76 0.68 7.78 2.01
N LEU A 77 1.80 7.93 2.72
CA LEU A 77 1.86 8.63 4.00
C LEU A 77 1.42 10.09 3.88
N SER A 78 1.96 10.81 2.89
CA SER A 78 1.74 12.25 2.75
C SER A 78 0.35 12.63 2.26
N ARG A 79 -0.27 11.83 1.39
CA ARG A 79 -1.53 12.18 0.71
C ARG A 79 -2.75 11.46 1.27
N PHE A 80 -2.58 10.23 1.74
CA PHE A 80 -3.68 9.41 2.22
C PHE A 80 -3.71 9.31 3.74
N GLY A 81 -2.59 9.58 4.43
CA GLY A 81 -2.50 9.50 5.88
C GLY A 81 -3.50 10.43 6.59
N ASP A 82 -3.97 10.00 7.76
CA ASP A 82 -4.81 10.83 8.61
C ASP A 82 -3.96 11.80 9.44
N PRO A 83 -4.00 13.12 9.17
CA PRO A 83 -3.20 14.10 9.89
C PRO A 83 -3.69 14.32 11.33
N THR A 84 -4.84 13.75 11.70
CA THR A 84 -5.41 13.82 13.06
C THR A 84 -5.08 12.60 13.91
N ALA A 85 -4.38 11.61 13.35
CA ALA A 85 -3.93 10.43 14.09
C ALA A 85 -3.04 10.83 15.28
N ASP A 86 -3.29 10.19 16.42
CA ASP A 86 -2.54 10.36 17.67
C ASP A 86 -2.51 9.00 18.40
N PRO A 87 -1.76 8.01 17.90
CA PRO A 87 -1.74 6.68 18.51
C PRO A 87 -1.22 6.72 19.96
N PRO A 88 -1.80 5.93 20.89
CA PRO A 88 -2.88 4.96 20.66
C PRO A 88 -4.29 5.55 20.79
N ASN A 89 -4.45 6.87 20.98
CA ASN A 89 -5.74 7.51 21.27
C ASN A 89 -6.63 7.62 20.03
N ILE A 90 -6.05 8.02 18.89
CA ILE A 90 -6.74 8.14 17.60
C ILE A 90 -5.97 7.26 16.60
N PRO A 91 -6.54 6.09 16.22
CA PRO A 91 -5.88 5.19 15.29
C PRO A 91 -5.57 5.87 13.96
N GLY A 92 -4.39 5.58 13.43
CA GLY A 92 -3.93 6.08 12.14
C GLY A 92 -4.62 5.40 10.96
N GLY A 93 -3.82 5.02 9.96
CA GLY A 93 -4.29 4.49 8.69
C GLY A 93 -4.66 5.58 7.67
N PHE A 94 -5.29 5.15 6.59
CA PHE A 94 -5.36 5.90 5.35
C PHE A 94 -6.79 6.12 4.88
N PHE A 95 -7.06 7.35 4.41
CA PHE A 95 -8.29 7.67 3.71
C PHE A 95 -8.34 7.02 2.33
N PHE A 96 -9.54 6.81 1.80
CA PHE A 96 -9.74 6.21 0.49
C PHE A 96 -9.30 7.11 -0.68
N THR A 97 -9.41 8.44 -0.53
CA THR A 97 -9.01 9.41 -1.55
C THR A 97 -7.83 10.26 -1.05
N ALA A 98 -6.99 10.75 -1.96
CA ALA A 98 -5.90 11.68 -1.65
C ALA A 98 -6.41 13.04 -1.13
N ASP A 99 -5.57 13.78 -0.41
CA ASP A 99 -5.91 15.09 0.17
C ASP A 99 -6.13 16.21 -0.85
N ASP A 100 -5.61 16.04 -2.06
CA ASP A 100 -5.73 16.95 -3.19
C ASP A 100 -6.71 16.48 -4.28
N SER A 101 -7.48 15.43 -3.99
CA SER A 101 -8.64 15.03 -4.79
C SER A 101 -9.79 16.05 -4.68
N GLU A 102 -10.84 15.89 -5.49
CA GLU A 102 -12.01 16.77 -5.44
C GLU A 102 -12.51 16.91 -3.99
N LYS A 103 -12.84 18.13 -3.57
CA LYS A 103 -13.26 18.41 -2.18
C LYS A 103 -14.55 17.67 -1.85
N LEU A 104 -14.42 16.49 -1.25
CA LEU A 104 -15.52 15.72 -0.69
C LEU A 104 -15.99 16.35 0.63
N ILE A 105 -17.27 16.14 0.95
CA ILE A 105 -17.87 16.57 2.22
C ILE A 105 -17.18 15.88 3.40
N ALA A 106 -16.76 14.62 3.23
CA ALA A 106 -15.92 13.87 4.15
C ALA A 106 -15.11 12.83 3.40
N ARG A 107 -13.85 12.62 3.82
CA ARG A 107 -13.04 11.46 3.43
C ARG A 107 -13.32 10.34 4.43
N TYR A 108 -13.34 9.09 3.97
CA TYR A 108 -13.53 7.91 4.81
C TYR A 108 -12.34 6.96 4.69
N LYS A 109 -12.11 6.14 5.71
CA LYS A 109 -11.10 5.06 5.68
C LYS A 109 -11.77 3.77 5.26
N HIS A 110 -11.29 3.16 4.18
CA HIS A 110 -11.82 1.90 3.67
C HIS A 110 -11.17 0.73 4.42
N THR A 111 -11.93 0.04 5.28
CA THR A 111 -11.43 -1.04 6.15
C THR A 111 -12.07 -2.40 5.88
N SER A 112 -13.31 -2.47 5.38
CA SER A 112 -13.94 -3.75 5.10
C SER A 112 -13.53 -4.31 3.73
N ASP A 113 -13.13 -5.58 3.70
CA ASP A 113 -12.97 -6.33 2.46
C ASP A 113 -14.33 -6.57 1.80
N ASN A 114 -14.34 -6.63 0.47
CA ASN A 114 -15.51 -7.01 -0.34
C ASN A 114 -15.06 -7.97 -1.45
N ALA A 115 -15.45 -7.74 -2.71
CA ALA A 115 -14.92 -8.48 -3.85
C ALA A 115 -13.40 -8.32 -4.00
N THR A 116 -12.83 -7.27 -3.42
CA THR A 116 -11.40 -6.99 -3.32
C THR A 116 -11.01 -6.72 -1.87
N PRO A 117 -9.73 -6.91 -1.51
CA PRO A 117 -9.19 -6.43 -0.24
C PRO A 117 -9.44 -4.94 -0.02
N SER A 118 -9.59 -4.54 1.24
CA SER A 118 -9.65 -3.13 1.63
C SER A 118 -8.28 -2.45 1.47
N GLY A 119 -8.31 -1.16 1.14
CA GLY A 119 -7.08 -0.37 0.98
C GLY A 119 -6.25 -0.29 2.26
N ASN A 120 -6.86 -0.19 3.46
CA ASN A 120 -6.10 -0.22 4.70
C ASN A 120 -5.51 -1.60 5.02
N GLY A 121 -6.21 -2.69 4.67
CA GLY A 121 -5.66 -4.04 4.76
C GLY A 121 -4.45 -4.22 3.84
N MET A 122 -4.56 -3.76 2.59
CA MET A 122 -3.44 -3.80 1.64
C MET A 122 -2.29 -2.87 2.05
N ALA A 123 -2.59 -1.70 2.64
CA ALA A 123 -1.56 -0.81 3.18
C ALA A 123 -0.74 -1.50 4.27
N ALA A 124 -1.40 -2.18 5.23
CA ALA A 124 -0.71 -2.94 6.26
C ALA A 124 0.22 -3.99 5.65
N THR A 125 -0.27 -4.79 4.70
CA THR A 125 0.54 -5.80 3.99
C THR A 125 1.76 -5.19 3.32
N ALA A 126 1.55 -4.17 2.50
CA ALA A 126 2.60 -3.60 1.66
C ALA A 126 3.66 -2.86 2.49
N LEU A 127 3.24 -2.16 3.55
CA LEU A 127 4.15 -1.45 4.46
C LEU A 127 4.97 -2.41 5.33
N LEU A 128 4.42 -3.56 5.76
CA LEU A 128 5.21 -4.60 6.43
C LEU A 128 6.29 -5.17 5.50
N LYS A 129 5.95 -5.44 4.22
CA LYS A 129 6.93 -5.87 3.22
C LYS A 129 8.00 -4.81 3.00
N LEU A 130 7.62 -3.53 2.90
CA LEU A 130 8.57 -2.44 2.73
C LEU A 130 9.49 -2.28 3.95
N ALA A 131 8.96 -2.43 5.18
CA ALA A 131 9.76 -2.40 6.39
C ALA A 131 10.87 -3.47 6.37
N ARG A 132 10.57 -4.67 5.87
CA ARG A 132 11.56 -5.74 5.71
C ARG A 132 12.59 -5.43 4.61
N LEU A 133 12.13 -4.84 3.51
CA LEU A 133 13.01 -4.46 2.39
C LEU A 133 14.01 -3.36 2.76
N THR A 134 13.59 -2.37 3.55
CA THR A 134 14.45 -1.20 3.85
C THR A 134 15.07 -1.23 5.25
N GLY A 135 14.52 -2.03 6.17
CA GLY A 135 14.90 -2.02 7.59
C GLY A 135 14.40 -0.80 8.36
N GLU A 136 13.57 0.06 7.77
CA GLU A 136 13.07 1.27 8.43
C GLU A 136 11.78 1.00 9.23
N GLU A 137 11.85 1.21 10.55
CA GLU A 137 10.74 0.97 11.49
C GLU A 137 9.51 1.85 11.23
N ARG A 138 9.66 3.02 10.58
CA ARG A 138 8.52 3.90 10.29
C ARG A 138 7.46 3.23 9.39
N TRP A 139 7.88 2.29 8.54
CA TRP A 139 6.96 1.56 7.66
C TRP A 139 6.14 0.55 8.45
N SER A 140 6.78 -0.21 9.34
CA SER A 140 6.07 -1.14 10.21
C SER A 140 5.17 -0.41 11.21
N ALA A 141 5.59 0.76 11.74
CA ALA A 141 4.73 1.60 12.57
C ALA A 141 3.44 2.03 11.85
N ALA A 142 3.55 2.52 10.61
CA ALA A 142 2.38 2.89 9.80
C ALA A 142 1.49 1.68 9.45
N ALA A 143 2.08 0.49 9.29
CA ALA A 143 1.32 -0.75 9.10
C ALA A 143 0.53 -1.13 10.36
N ILE A 144 1.16 -1.01 11.53
CA ILE A 144 0.52 -1.29 12.83
C ILE A 144 -0.65 -0.33 13.06
N ASP A 145 -0.52 0.95 12.72
CA ASP A 145 -1.63 1.91 12.81
C ASP A 145 -2.86 1.47 11.99
N CYS A 146 -2.65 0.84 10.82
CA CYS A 146 -3.72 0.27 10.02
C CYS A 146 -4.36 -0.95 10.72
N LEU A 147 -3.55 -1.82 11.33
CA LEU A 147 -4.04 -2.98 12.09
C LEU A 147 -4.82 -2.54 13.33
N GLU A 148 -4.36 -1.51 14.04
CA GLU A 148 -5.05 -0.92 15.19
C GLU A 148 -6.40 -0.33 14.79
N LEU A 149 -6.45 0.44 13.70
CA LEU A 149 -7.68 0.96 13.11
C LEU A 149 -8.70 -0.17 12.85
N MET A 150 -8.22 -1.32 12.40
CA MET A 150 -9.06 -2.46 11.99
C MET A 150 -9.29 -3.50 13.11
N SER A 151 -8.65 -3.36 14.26
CA SER A 151 -8.67 -4.35 15.36
C SER A 151 -10.08 -4.72 15.84
N SER A 152 -10.92 -3.72 16.06
CA SER A 152 -12.33 -3.91 16.45
C SER A 152 -13.13 -4.62 15.36
N GLN A 153 -12.88 -4.28 14.09
CA GLN A 153 -13.56 -4.90 12.96
C GLN A 153 -13.15 -6.37 12.79
N MET A 154 -11.85 -6.68 12.87
CA MET A 154 -11.35 -8.06 12.80
C MET A 154 -12.02 -8.98 13.83
N THR A 155 -12.31 -8.46 15.02
CA THR A 155 -13.00 -9.22 16.08
C THR A 155 -14.49 -9.40 15.79
N ARG A 156 -15.16 -8.37 15.24
CA ARG A 156 -16.61 -8.34 15.07
C ARG A 156 -17.09 -8.96 13.75
N GLU A 157 -16.31 -8.79 12.70
CA GLU A 157 -16.64 -9.12 11.31
C GLU A 157 -15.44 -9.80 10.60
N PRO A 158 -14.90 -10.91 11.13
CA PRO A 158 -13.68 -11.53 10.61
C PRO A 158 -13.77 -11.92 9.13
N LEU A 159 -14.96 -12.29 8.64
CA LEU A 159 -15.19 -12.61 7.22
C LEU A 159 -15.05 -11.40 6.28
N ALA A 160 -15.14 -10.18 6.80
CA ALA A 160 -14.93 -8.93 6.07
C ALA A 160 -13.54 -8.32 6.33
N SER A 161 -12.63 -9.06 6.98
CA SER A 161 -11.30 -8.54 7.35
C SER A 161 -10.18 -9.53 6.99
N GLY A 162 -10.37 -10.33 5.94
CA GLY A 162 -9.43 -11.35 5.52
C GLY A 162 -8.01 -10.80 5.28
N GLN A 163 -7.88 -9.70 4.55
CA GLN A 163 -6.56 -9.10 4.26
C GLN A 163 -5.88 -8.57 5.52
N ALA A 164 -6.63 -7.96 6.44
CA ALA A 164 -6.08 -7.47 7.69
C ALA A 164 -5.67 -8.62 8.61
N LEU A 165 -6.43 -9.72 8.64
CA LEU A 165 -6.05 -10.93 9.39
C LEU A 165 -4.78 -11.56 8.84
N LEU A 166 -4.61 -11.62 7.51
CA LEU A 166 -3.35 -12.07 6.89
C LEU A 166 -2.17 -11.16 7.26
N SER A 167 -2.39 -9.84 7.25
CA SER A 167 -1.36 -8.87 7.62
C SER A 167 -1.00 -8.96 9.12
N LEU A 168 -2.00 -9.20 9.97
CA LEU A 168 -1.81 -9.38 11.41
C LEU A 168 -1.03 -10.67 11.69
N ASP A 169 -1.37 -11.77 11.01
CA ASP A 169 -0.66 -13.04 11.11
C ASP A 169 0.82 -12.87 10.72
N ASP A 170 1.09 -12.23 9.58
CA ASP A 170 2.45 -11.94 9.10
C ASP A 170 3.23 -10.96 10.02
N TRP A 171 2.54 -10.07 10.73
CA TRP A 171 3.19 -9.21 11.72
C TRP A 171 3.55 -9.97 13.01
N LEU A 172 2.68 -10.89 13.45
CA LEU A 172 2.89 -11.70 14.66
C LEU A 172 3.89 -12.84 14.46
N ASP A 173 3.88 -13.47 13.28
CA ASP A 173 4.76 -14.58 12.90
C ASP A 173 5.29 -14.36 11.47
N PRO A 174 6.33 -13.51 11.29
CA PRO A 174 6.85 -13.18 9.97
C PRO A 174 7.41 -14.41 9.25
N ALA A 175 6.92 -14.67 8.04
CA ALA A 175 7.38 -15.82 7.24
C ALA A 175 8.87 -15.73 6.84
N ASP A 176 9.40 -14.50 6.72
CA ASP A 176 10.81 -14.23 6.45
C ASP A 176 11.36 -13.28 7.53
N PRO A 177 12.29 -13.73 8.41
CA PRO A 177 12.89 -12.87 9.41
C PRO A 177 13.72 -11.75 8.73
N PRO A 178 13.82 -10.56 9.35
CA PRO A 178 14.60 -9.46 8.78
C PRO A 178 16.04 -9.92 8.51
N THR A 179 16.54 -9.65 7.30
CA THR A 179 17.94 -9.88 6.97
C THR A 179 18.82 -9.05 7.91
N PRO A 180 19.84 -9.66 8.54
CA PRO A 180 20.67 -9.01 9.57
C PRO A 180 21.56 -7.89 9.03
#